data_AF-A0A7K3Y4H0-F1
#
_entry.id   AF-A0A7K3Y4H0-F1
#
_cell.length_a   1.000
_cell.length_b   1.000
_cell.length_c   1.000
_cell.angle_alpha   90.00
_cell.angle_beta   90.00
_cell.angle_gamma   90.00
#
_symmetry.space_group_name_H-M   'P 1'
#
loop_
_entity.id
_entity.type
_entity.pdbx_description
1 polymer ?
#
loop_
_entity_poly.entity_id
_entity_poly.type
_entity_poly.pdbx_seq_one_letter_code
_entity_poly.pdbx_strand_id
1 'polypeptide(L)'
;MRCAECKGRGLCGLSRCPIMSRFYARAPVRPSDHYQGAAPSVFVGSHGYPKVSGGPLMINDADNPPDWIARGLAIEDIVGIRARTIRGTAGTGRLTDNLQEIALSSRPLDVEVRFVKPVA
;
A
#
# COMPACT_ATOMS: atom_id res chain seq x y z
N MET A 1 -22.03 -7.08 -8.52
CA MET A 1 -21.14 -8.17 -9.01
C MET A 1 -20.76 -9.07 -7.84
N ARG A 2 -21.04 -10.38 -7.91
CA ARG A 2 -20.74 -11.33 -6.82
C ARG A 2 -19.32 -11.90 -7.00
N CYS A 3 -18.30 -11.18 -6.50
CA CYS A 3 -16.89 -11.61 -6.60
C CYS A 3 -16.64 -13.01 -6.01
N ALA A 4 -17.38 -13.36 -4.95
CA ALA A 4 -17.34 -14.67 -4.32
C ALA A 4 -17.79 -15.82 -5.25
N GLU A 5 -18.69 -15.54 -6.20
CA GLU A 5 -19.11 -16.50 -7.22
C GLU A 5 -18.10 -16.56 -8.36
N CYS A 6 -17.65 -15.39 -8.84
CA CYS A 6 -16.70 -15.28 -9.95
C CYS A 6 -15.35 -15.94 -9.63
N LYS A 7 -14.80 -15.74 -8.43
CA LYS A 7 -13.49 -16.27 -7.97
C LYS A 7 -12.36 -16.10 -9.00
N GLY A 8 -12.36 -14.98 -9.74
CA GLY A 8 -11.35 -14.71 -10.76
C GLY A 8 -11.54 -15.39 -12.13
N ARG A 9 -12.63 -16.15 -12.33
CA ARG A 9 -12.92 -16.86 -13.61
C ARG A 9 -13.45 -15.96 -14.74
N GLY A 10 -13.56 -14.65 -14.53
CA GLY A 10 -14.06 -13.72 -15.56
C GLY A 10 -15.58 -13.69 -15.76
N LEU A 11 -16.37 -14.35 -14.91
CA LEU A 11 -17.85 -14.35 -14.98
C LEU A 11 -18.49 -12.97 -14.81
N CYS A 12 -17.71 -11.97 -14.40
CA CYS A 12 -18.15 -10.60 -14.22
C CYS A 12 -17.95 -9.70 -15.46
N GLY A 13 -17.45 -10.25 -16.58
CA GLY A 13 -17.28 -9.51 -17.84
C GLY A 13 -16.13 -8.50 -17.85
N LEU A 14 -15.38 -8.39 -16.76
CA LEU A 14 -14.15 -7.57 -16.73
C LEU A 14 -13.06 -8.26 -17.54
N SER A 15 -12.28 -7.47 -18.28
CA SER A 15 -11.08 -7.95 -19.01
C SER A 15 -10.05 -8.62 -18.08
N ARG A 16 -10.03 -8.22 -16.81
CA ARG A 16 -9.18 -8.80 -15.78
C ARG A 16 -9.82 -8.66 -14.40
N CYS A 17 -9.59 -9.64 -13.51
CA CYS A 17 -10.01 -9.56 -12.13
C CYS A 17 -9.01 -8.76 -11.28
N PRO A 18 -9.38 -7.58 -10.73
CA PRO A 18 -8.46 -6.77 -9.92
C PRO A 18 -8.03 -7.46 -8.62
N ILE A 19 -8.84 -8.38 -8.09
CA ILE A 19 -8.51 -9.18 -6.89
C ILE A 19 -7.35 -10.12 -7.22
N MET A 20 -7.42 -10.83 -8.36
CA MET A 20 -6.35 -11.73 -8.80
C MET A 20 -5.08 -10.95 -9.13
N SER A 21 -5.19 -9.80 -9.80
CA SER A 21 -4.03 -8.94 -10.09
C SER A 21 -3.28 -8.55 -8.82
N ARG A 22 -4.01 -8.11 -7.78
CA ARG A 22 -3.43 -7.76 -6.48
C ARG A 22 -2.83 -8.97 -5.76
N PHE A 23 -3.51 -10.11 -5.83
CA PHE A 23 -3.01 -11.36 -5.24
C PHE A 23 -1.67 -11.76 -5.86
N TYR A 24 -1.59 -11.86 -7.18
CA TYR A 24 -0.35 -12.26 -7.86
C TYR A 24 0.77 -11.22 -7.71
N ALA A 25 0.44 -9.94 -7.57
CA ALA A 25 1.44 -8.91 -7.26
C ALA A 25 2.06 -9.08 -5.86
N ARG A 26 1.30 -9.63 -4.89
CA ARG A 26 1.76 -9.88 -3.50
C ARG A 26 2.31 -11.27 -3.27
N ALA A 27 1.85 -12.27 -4.01
CA ALA A 27 2.26 -13.67 -3.86
C ALA A 27 3.79 -13.91 -3.81
N PRO A 28 4.64 -13.20 -4.59
CA PRO A 28 6.09 -13.39 -4.51
C PRO A 28 6.74 -12.62 -3.34
N VAL A 29 6.03 -11.72 -2.65
CA VAL A 29 6.59 -10.92 -1.55
C VAL A 29 6.75 -11.80 -0.32
N ARG A 30 7.98 -11.86 0.19
CA ARG A 30 8.29 -12.61 1.41
C ARG A 30 7.84 -11.81 2.63
N PRO A 31 7.12 -12.42 3.58
CA PRO A 31 6.78 -11.75 4.83
C PRO A 31 8.04 -11.29 5.57
N SER A 32 8.03 -10.06 6.08
CA SER A 32 9.10 -9.47 6.89
C SER A 32 8.54 -8.82 8.14
N ASP A 33 9.28 -8.87 9.24
CA ASP A 33 8.97 -8.17 10.49
C ASP A 33 9.67 -6.80 10.58
N HIS A 34 10.44 -6.41 9.56
CA HIS A 34 11.09 -5.11 9.47
C HIS A 34 11.02 -4.54 8.06
N TYR A 35 11.09 -3.21 7.99
CA TYR A 35 11.18 -2.45 6.75
C TYR A 35 12.15 -1.29 6.93
N GLN A 36 12.98 -1.05 5.91
CA GLN A 36 13.82 0.12 5.80
C GLN A 36 13.74 0.67 4.38
N GLY A 37 13.33 1.92 4.23
CA GLY A 37 13.23 2.57 2.92
C GLY A 37 12.18 3.69 2.90
N ALA A 38 11.74 4.06 1.71
CA ALA A 38 10.88 5.23 1.52
C ALA A 38 9.45 5.05 2.06
N ALA A 39 8.94 6.08 2.72
CA ALA A 39 7.52 6.28 3.04
C ALA A 39 7.02 7.52 2.28
N PRO A 40 6.45 7.36 1.07
CA PRO A 40 5.95 8.48 0.27
C PRO A 40 4.70 9.15 0.84
N SER A 41 3.96 8.48 1.72
CA SER A 41 2.73 9.04 2.30
C SER A 41 2.37 8.35 3.61
N VAL A 42 1.32 8.86 4.26
CA VAL A 42 0.68 8.21 5.41
C VAL A 42 -0.64 7.58 5.00
N PHE A 43 -0.99 6.49 5.66
CA PHE A 43 -2.33 5.93 5.59
C PHE A 43 -3.14 6.30 6.82
N VAL A 44 -4.39 6.67 6.58
CA VAL A 44 -5.40 6.90 7.61
C VAL A 44 -6.56 5.93 7.35
N GLY A 45 -6.85 5.08 8.34
CA GLY A 45 -8.00 4.18 8.29
C GLY A 45 -9.31 4.89 8.61
N SER A 46 -10.44 4.28 8.26
CA SER A 46 -11.78 4.78 8.60
C SER A 46 -12.40 4.08 9.82
N HIS A 47 -11.86 2.92 10.21
CA HIS A 47 -12.37 2.15 11.34
C HIS A 47 -12.11 2.88 12.66
N GLY A 48 -13.13 2.96 13.53
CA GLY A 48 -13.02 3.60 14.85
C GLY A 48 -13.15 5.13 14.86
N TYR A 49 -13.56 5.76 13.74
CA TYR A 49 -13.75 7.21 13.65
C TYR A 49 -14.60 7.76 14.82
N PRO A 50 -14.20 8.89 15.45
CA PRO A 50 -13.08 9.77 15.08
C PRO A 50 -11.70 9.29 15.53
N LYS A 51 -11.60 8.27 16.38
CA LYS A 51 -10.33 7.70 16.88
C LYS A 51 -9.78 6.64 15.94
N VAL A 52 -9.34 7.08 14.77
CA VAL A 52 -8.82 6.19 13.72
C VAL A 52 -7.39 5.74 14.00
N SER A 53 -6.99 4.64 13.35
CA SER A 53 -5.59 4.22 13.27
C SER A 53 -4.94 4.74 12.00
N GLY A 54 -3.64 4.98 12.07
CA GLY A 54 -2.84 5.41 10.93
C GLY A 54 -1.41 4.92 11.02
N GLY A 55 -0.64 5.14 9.96
CA GLY A 55 0.76 4.72 9.91
C GLY A 55 1.44 5.09 8.60
N PRO A 56 2.76 4.92 8.50
CA PRO A 56 3.47 5.16 7.25
C PRO A 56 2.97 4.20 6.16
N LEU A 57 2.86 4.71 4.94
CA LEU A 57 2.70 3.91 3.74
C LEU A 57 4.08 3.73 3.12
N MET A 58 4.58 2.51 3.16
CA MET A 58 5.93 2.13 2.78
C MET A 58 5.91 1.40 1.44
N ILE A 59 6.95 1.60 0.63
CA ILE A 59 7.01 1.04 -0.71
C ILE A 59 8.48 0.82 -1.15
N ASN A 60 8.75 -0.35 -1.75
CA ASN A 60 10.06 -0.66 -2.33
C ASN A 60 10.21 -0.15 -3.78
N ASP A 61 9.19 0.49 -4.32
CA ASP A 61 9.04 0.96 -5.70
C ASP A 61 8.81 2.49 -5.70
N ALA A 62 9.08 3.16 -6.82
CA ALA A 62 8.82 4.60 -6.96
C ALA A 62 7.30 4.91 -7.00
N ASP A 63 6.80 5.63 -6.00
CA ASP A 63 5.41 6.08 -5.90
C ASP A 63 5.23 7.51 -6.43
N ASN A 64 5.37 7.68 -7.75
CA ASN A 64 5.29 8.98 -8.42
C ASN A 64 4.30 8.90 -9.60
N PRO A 65 3.01 9.20 -9.38
CA PRO A 65 2.00 9.10 -10.44
C PRO A 65 2.28 9.94 -11.69
N PRO A 66 2.80 11.18 -11.60
CA PRO A 66 3.28 11.90 -12.78
C PRO A 66 4.34 11.15 -13.60
N ASP A 67 5.33 10.52 -12.95
CA ASP A 67 6.35 9.70 -13.62
C ASP A 67 5.72 8.47 -14.32
N TRP A 68 4.77 7.81 -13.66
CA TRP A 68 4.07 6.66 -14.25
C TRP A 68 3.38 7.02 -15.57
N ILE A 69 2.74 8.20 -15.62
CA ILE A 69 2.08 8.71 -16.83
C ILE A 69 3.12 9.05 -17.89
N ALA A 70 4.19 9.77 -17.53
CA ALA A 70 5.26 10.15 -18.45
C ALA A 70 5.93 8.93 -19.11
N ARG A 71 6.06 7.82 -18.37
CA ARG A 71 6.62 6.56 -18.84
C ARG A 71 5.62 5.66 -19.57
N GLY A 72 4.34 6.04 -19.60
CA GLY A 72 3.28 5.24 -20.24
C GLY A 72 3.01 3.90 -19.54
N LEU A 73 3.13 3.84 -18.21
CA LEU A 73 2.84 2.62 -17.45
C LEU A 73 1.38 2.19 -17.65
N ALA A 74 1.16 0.90 -17.86
CA ALA A 74 -0.17 0.33 -17.96
C ALA A 74 -0.81 0.22 -16.57
N ILE A 75 -2.13 0.03 -16.53
CA ILE A 75 -2.85 -0.11 -15.25
C ILE A 75 -2.34 -1.33 -14.47
N GLU A 76 -1.86 -2.35 -15.16
CA GLU A 76 -1.25 -3.55 -14.59
C GLU A 76 0.01 -3.24 -13.80
N ASP A 77 0.86 -2.37 -14.33
CA ASP A 77 2.11 -1.95 -13.70
C ASP A 77 1.80 -1.17 -12.43
N ILE A 78 0.87 -0.22 -12.53
CA ILE A 78 0.42 0.61 -11.39
C ILE A 78 -0.21 -0.28 -10.30
N VAL A 79 -1.03 -1.26 -10.67
CA VAL A 79 -1.59 -2.24 -9.72
C VAL A 79 -0.48 -3.05 -9.06
N GLY A 80 0.55 -3.45 -9.81
CA GLY A 80 1.72 -4.15 -9.27
C GLY A 80 2.44 -3.33 -8.19
N ILE A 81 2.80 -2.08 -8.52
CA ILE A 81 3.44 -1.12 -7.61
C ILE A 81 2.59 -0.94 -6.36
N ARG A 82 1.30 -0.63 -6.55
CA ARG A 82 0.39 -0.27 -5.46
C ARG A 82 -0.05 -1.46 -4.60
N ALA A 83 -0.09 -2.66 -5.17
CA ALA A 83 -0.43 -3.85 -4.42
C ALA A 83 0.66 -4.23 -3.41
N ARG A 84 1.94 -3.98 -3.74
CA ARG A 84 3.09 -4.33 -2.88
C ARG A 84 3.37 -3.35 -1.74
N THR A 85 2.57 -2.30 -1.60
CA THR A 85 2.82 -1.31 -0.55
C THR A 85 2.49 -1.85 0.82
N ILE A 86 3.40 -1.62 1.76
CA ILE A 86 3.32 -2.06 3.15
C ILE A 86 2.70 -0.93 3.96
N ARG A 87 1.73 -1.26 4.81
CA ARG A 87 1.00 -0.28 5.62
C ARG A 87 1.35 -0.48 7.09
N GLY A 88 1.94 0.52 7.71
CA GLY A 88 1.99 0.60 9.17
C GLY A 88 0.61 0.91 9.72
N THR A 89 0.25 0.32 10.86
CA THR A 89 -0.99 0.66 11.58
C THR A 89 -0.71 0.75 13.07
N ALA A 90 -0.92 1.94 13.63
CA ALA A 90 -0.92 2.18 15.07
C ALA A 90 -2.00 3.22 15.43
N GLY A 91 -2.32 3.32 16.71
CA GLY A 91 -3.14 4.44 17.21
C GLY A 91 -2.41 5.75 16.94
N THR A 92 -3.10 6.73 16.35
CA THR A 92 -2.50 8.00 15.89
C THR A 92 -1.70 8.71 16.97
N GLY A 93 -2.17 8.69 18.23
CA GLY A 93 -1.51 9.35 19.34
C GLY A 93 -0.10 8.85 19.71
N ARG A 94 0.31 7.63 19.28
CA ARG A 94 1.66 7.11 19.55
C ARG A 94 2.69 7.47 18.48
N LEU A 95 2.25 7.84 17.29
CA LEU A 95 3.13 8.08 16.13
C LEU A 95 2.93 9.48 15.53
N THR A 96 2.25 10.39 16.23
CA THR A 96 1.79 11.67 15.67
C THR A 96 2.92 12.46 15.00
N ASP A 97 4.05 12.63 15.68
CA ASP A 97 5.15 13.48 15.20
C ASP A 97 5.79 12.91 13.93
N ASN A 98 6.17 11.62 13.95
CA ASN A 98 6.75 10.94 12.79
C ASN A 98 5.78 10.88 11.60
N LEU A 99 4.48 10.67 11.87
CA LEU A 99 3.46 10.66 10.81
C LEU A 99 3.24 12.05 10.23
N GLN A 100 3.25 13.08 11.08
CA GLN A 100 3.15 14.46 10.64
C GLN A 100 4.35 14.86 9.77
N GLU A 101 5.55 14.43 10.13
CA GLU A 101 6.76 14.66 9.33
C GLU A 101 6.64 14.03 7.93
N ILE A 102 6.23 12.76 7.85
CA ILE A 102 5.99 12.07 6.56
C ILE A 102 4.90 12.78 5.75
N ALA A 103 3.81 13.20 6.38
CA ALA A 103 2.69 13.84 5.71
C ALA A 103 3.01 15.25 5.19
N LEU A 104 3.88 16.00 5.87
CA LEU A 104 4.25 17.37 5.51
C LEU A 104 5.46 17.44 4.57
N SER A 105 6.22 16.35 4.44
CA SER A 105 7.39 16.33 3.58
C SER A 105 7.03 16.46 2.11
N SER A 106 7.79 17.29 1.39
CA SER A 106 7.68 17.44 -0.07
C SER A 106 8.29 16.26 -0.84
N ARG A 107 9.08 15.43 -0.16
CA ARG A 107 9.75 14.25 -0.73
C ARG A 107 9.52 13.02 0.15
N PRO A 108 9.50 11.80 -0.41
CA PRO A 108 9.46 10.59 0.40
C PRO A 108 10.60 10.57 1.43
N LEU A 109 10.26 10.26 2.67
CA LEU A 109 11.24 10.13 3.76
C LEU A 109 11.65 8.68 3.92
N ASP A 110 12.92 8.44 4.25
CA ASP A 110 13.38 7.11 4.65
C ASP A 110 12.95 6.82 6.08
N VAL A 111 12.34 5.66 6.29
CA VAL A 111 11.85 5.20 7.59
C VAL A 111 12.38 3.82 7.90
N GLU A 112 12.57 3.54 9.18
CA GLU A 112 12.80 2.20 9.71
C GLU A 112 11.60 1.80 10.57
N VAL A 113 11.01 0.65 10.27
CA VAL A 113 9.79 0.16 10.94
C VAL A 113 9.98 -1.29 11.35
N ARG A 114 9.60 -1.60 12.59
CA ARG A 114 9.49 -2.97 13.11
C ARG A 114 8.03 -3.32 13.37
N PHE A 115 7.59 -4.47 12.88
CA PHE A 115 6.23 -4.95 12.99
C PHE A 115 6.11 -6.00 14.11
N VAL A 116 4.98 -6.00 14.82
CA VAL A 116 4.67 -7.02 15.85
C VAL A 116 4.44 -8.39 15.22
N LYS A 117 3.96 -8.42 13.96
CA LYS A 117 3.75 -9.63 13.16
C LYS A 117 4.33 -9.40 11.77
N PRO A 118 4.90 -10.42 11.12
CA PRO A 118 5.39 -10.29 9.75
C PRO A 118 4.31 -9.80 8.79
N VAL A 119 4.67 -8.89 7.90
CA VAL A 119 3.82 -8.32 6.84
C VAL A 119 4.38 -8.68 5.46
N ALA A 120 3.50 -8.92 4.50
CA ALA A 120 3.81 -9.26 3.11
C ALA A 120 3.20 -8.24 2.14
#